data_AF-A0A6U4TDE6-F1
#
_entry.id   AF-A0A6U4TDE6-F1
#
_cell.length_a   1.000
_cell.length_b   1.000
_cell.length_c   1.000
_cell.angle_alpha   90.00
_cell.angle_beta   90.00
_cell.angle_gamma   90.00
#
_symmetry.space_group_name_H-M   'P 1'
#
loop_
_entity.id
_entity.type
_entity.pdbx_description
1 polymer ?
#
loop_
_entity_poly.entity_id
_entity_poly.type
_entity_poly.pdbx_seq_one_letter_code
_entity_poly.pdbx_strand_id
1 'polypeptide(L)'
;AVAIAAELKRREEEEQAQLTAKEKAIAEQAAREEARDNGEEVDELEEAEEEAMQKLIDFEPEDEEAKAERVAKEQRRMASELLRVEPFESRGYVLIGGVPTELDVEQLFEFNAFPEAVVSLKLSAEVFVNRGCDAEFEKRMGEHEQQVAAAAAKRRQILRRQRAIEIAKWRRRNIGGGDEEDAEEEELPEDPEPPTMDAVRGDLEAQHDTDTGNIQTVLALLPDRRVPVVEINADWGKETVLRTTVGALSSNLEHRRSMLENPLVVTYDQAVALVAAGRKHLSAFRFADPVRLRRERAGAPPEVQLRPGGRGVETEDEIPEPEPAPPKPKKMKTITRENDDGEEETVEVTDDEAEEEEAADADAADEEEEPEPEPELSPEELEEMQAEHDAKMKKIADAKKPRACVLRNRVYFFDTDATLLTFLTEGALDYWDQPPPPPYAPSVVAVVDEEAPTGAATGETRPRGMAHHIAHNMGAVYLDAAKVLKWAARSPKLPTLRREALQFILSGERVPDELLTSALACRLLCADVCARGAVLCNLPRTDKQFDALLANRVSLHKVLVLPPSDAAVRAKWQGPPLVATL
;
A
#
# COMPACT_ATOMS: atom_id res chain seq x y z
N ALA A 1 2.77 -30.92 -2.26
CA ALA A 1 3.57 -29.70 -2.56
C ALA A 1 4.62 -29.35 -1.49
N VAL A 2 4.25 -28.77 -0.34
CA VAL A 2 5.24 -28.31 0.69
C VAL A 2 6.13 -29.46 1.19
N ALA A 3 5.57 -30.64 1.42
CA ALA A 3 6.35 -31.83 1.82
C ALA A 3 7.35 -32.29 0.74
N ILE A 4 6.96 -32.24 -0.53
CA ILE A 4 7.82 -32.61 -1.68
C ILE A 4 8.96 -31.59 -1.84
N ALA A 5 8.66 -30.29 -1.70
CA ALA A 5 9.67 -29.24 -1.73
C ALA A 5 10.68 -29.37 -0.59
N ALA A 6 10.20 -29.70 0.62
CA ALA A 6 11.06 -29.94 1.78
C ALA A 6 11.95 -31.18 1.58
N GLU A 7 11.44 -32.23 0.94
CA GLU A 7 12.21 -33.45 0.63
C GLU A 7 13.32 -33.19 -0.40
N LEU A 8 13.04 -32.41 -1.45
CA LEU A 8 14.06 -32.00 -2.43
C LEU A 8 15.18 -31.19 -1.76
N LYS A 9 14.80 -30.20 -0.93
CA LYS A 9 15.77 -29.36 -0.22
C LYS A 9 16.63 -30.17 0.75
N ARG A 10 16.02 -31.10 1.50
CA ARG A 10 16.76 -31.97 2.44
C ARG A 10 17.78 -32.83 1.71
N ARG A 11 17.44 -33.33 0.52
CA ARG A 11 18.39 -34.11 -0.32
C ARG A 11 19.54 -33.25 -0.83
N GLU A 12 19.28 -32.03 -1.27
CA GLU A 12 20.33 -31.10 -1.70
C GLU A 12 21.28 -30.76 -0.54
N GLU A 13 20.74 -30.56 0.66
CA GLU A 13 21.52 -30.34 1.88
C GLU A 13 22.33 -31.59 2.28
N GLU A 14 21.76 -32.79 2.14
CA GLU A 14 22.45 -34.07 2.37
C GLU A 14 23.61 -34.30 1.35
N GLU A 15 23.39 -34.03 0.07
CA GLU A 15 24.42 -34.11 -0.98
C GLU A 15 25.56 -33.10 -0.74
N GLN A 16 25.23 -31.85 -0.39
CA GLN A 16 26.24 -30.84 -0.06
C GLN A 16 27.02 -31.19 1.22
N ALA A 17 26.35 -31.75 2.22
CA ALA A 17 27.02 -32.24 3.42
C ALA A 17 27.98 -33.41 3.10
N GLN A 18 27.60 -34.31 2.18
CA GLN A 18 28.45 -35.41 1.74
C GLN A 18 29.65 -34.93 0.91
N LEU A 19 29.46 -33.95 0.03
CA LEU A 19 30.57 -33.32 -0.73
C LEU A 19 31.57 -32.61 0.19
N THR A 20 31.08 -31.83 1.15
CA THR A 20 31.96 -31.15 2.13
C THR A 20 32.64 -32.14 3.07
N ALA A 21 32.00 -33.26 3.41
CA ALA A 21 32.62 -34.33 4.18
C ALA A 21 33.69 -35.08 3.36
N LYS A 22 33.46 -35.31 2.06
CA LYS A 22 34.44 -35.86 1.12
C LYS A 22 35.67 -34.96 1.00
N GLU A 23 35.49 -33.65 0.82
CA GLU A 23 36.60 -32.68 0.76
C GLU A 23 37.42 -32.68 2.05
N LYS A 24 36.77 -32.76 3.21
CA LYS A 24 37.45 -32.86 4.51
C LYS A 24 38.20 -34.19 4.68
N ALA A 25 37.62 -35.30 4.26
CA ALA A 25 38.26 -36.62 4.30
C ALA A 25 39.51 -36.66 3.41
N ILE A 26 39.44 -36.08 2.20
CA ILE A 26 40.59 -35.96 1.30
C ILE A 26 41.67 -35.05 1.91
N ALA A 27 41.29 -33.91 2.49
CA ALA A 27 42.24 -32.99 3.13
C ALA A 27 42.91 -33.61 4.36
N GLU A 28 42.16 -34.37 5.17
CA GLU A 28 42.68 -35.08 6.35
C GLU A 28 43.64 -36.21 5.95
N GLN A 29 43.31 -36.96 4.89
CA GLN A 29 44.21 -37.98 4.35
C GLN A 29 45.49 -37.35 3.78
N ALA A 30 45.38 -36.26 3.02
CA ALA A 30 46.53 -35.55 2.49
C ALA A 30 47.43 -34.97 3.59
N ALA A 31 46.84 -34.39 4.65
CA ALA A 31 47.58 -33.87 5.79
C ALA A 31 48.31 -34.99 6.57
N ARG A 32 47.70 -36.17 6.69
CA ARG A 32 48.35 -37.35 7.30
C ARG A 32 49.51 -37.87 6.44
N GLU A 33 49.35 -37.92 5.13
CA GLU A 33 50.42 -38.31 4.21
C GLU A 33 51.60 -37.33 4.30
N GLU A 34 51.34 -36.03 4.36
CA GLU A 34 52.36 -34.99 4.54
C GLU A 34 53.07 -35.09 5.90
N ALA A 35 52.33 -35.31 6.99
CA ALA A 35 52.91 -35.52 8.32
C ALA A 35 53.82 -36.76 8.37
N ARG A 36 53.43 -37.85 7.69
CA ARG A 36 54.23 -39.07 7.56
C ARG A 36 55.51 -38.83 6.76
N ASP A 37 55.44 -38.06 5.68
CA ASP A 37 56.60 -37.69 4.87
C ASP A 37 57.56 -36.74 5.62
N ASN A 38 57.03 -35.91 6.51
CA ASN A 38 57.80 -35.04 7.40
C ASN A 38 58.40 -35.79 8.62
N GLY A 39 58.11 -37.09 8.77
CA GLY A 39 58.66 -37.93 9.84
C GLY A 39 58.00 -37.72 11.20
N GLU A 40 56.80 -37.13 11.23
CA GLU A 40 55.98 -37.00 12.42
C GLU A 40 55.28 -38.33 12.75
N GLU A 41 55.13 -38.64 14.03
CA GLU A 41 54.46 -39.85 14.51
C GLU A 41 52.93 -39.62 14.38
N VAL A 42 52.32 -40.19 13.35
CA VAL A 42 50.86 -40.11 13.10
C VAL A 42 50.16 -41.26 13.81
N ASP A 43 49.19 -40.95 14.66
CA ASP A 43 48.34 -41.97 15.31
C ASP A 43 47.58 -42.78 14.25
N GLU A 44 47.77 -44.10 14.27
CA GLU A 44 47.03 -45.05 13.43
C GLU A 44 45.54 -44.92 13.74
N LEU A 45 44.73 -44.63 12.71
CA LEU A 45 43.28 -44.64 12.84
C LEU A 45 42.82 -46.07 13.15
N GLU A 46 41.71 -46.18 13.88
CA GLU A 46 41.06 -47.47 13.99
C GLU A 46 40.54 -47.90 12.60
N GLU A 47 40.63 -49.18 12.27
CA GLU A 47 40.23 -49.76 10.97
C GLU A 47 38.80 -49.33 10.53
N ALA A 48 37.91 -49.10 11.50
CA ALA A 48 36.54 -48.61 11.27
C ALA A 48 36.47 -47.14 10.80
N GLU A 49 37.41 -46.29 11.23
CA GLU A 49 37.49 -44.88 10.86
C GLU A 49 38.12 -44.72 9.47
N GLU A 50 39.12 -45.54 9.13
CA GLU A 50 39.68 -45.63 7.77
C GLU A 50 38.64 -46.09 6.76
N GLU A 51 37.84 -47.11 7.10
CA GLU A 51 36.74 -47.55 6.24
C GLU A 51 35.66 -46.49 6.04
N ALA A 52 35.38 -45.66 7.06
CA ALA A 52 34.40 -44.58 6.97
C ALA A 52 34.92 -43.44 6.09
N MET A 53 36.21 -43.10 6.24
CA MET A 53 36.90 -42.11 5.42
C MET A 53 36.95 -42.56 3.94
N GLN A 54 37.29 -43.82 3.69
CA GLN A 54 37.32 -44.39 2.34
C GLN A 54 35.92 -44.38 1.68
N LYS A 55 34.86 -44.73 2.42
CA LYS A 55 33.47 -44.66 1.92
C LYS A 55 33.03 -43.23 1.56
N LEU A 56 33.55 -42.21 2.25
CA LEU A 56 33.30 -40.80 1.93
C LEU A 56 34.08 -40.35 0.68
N ILE A 57 35.30 -40.85 0.50
CA ILE A 57 36.14 -40.56 -0.66
C ILE A 57 35.56 -41.21 -1.93
N ASP A 58 35.07 -42.44 -1.81
CA ASP A 58 34.45 -43.22 -2.89
C ASP A 58 33.03 -42.73 -3.25
N PHE A 59 32.49 -41.72 -2.56
CA PHE A 59 31.20 -41.12 -2.90
C PHE A 59 31.28 -40.40 -4.25
N GLU A 60 30.55 -40.89 -5.25
CA GLU A 60 30.32 -40.21 -6.53
C GLU A 60 29.00 -39.42 -6.46
N PRO A 61 29.02 -38.10 -6.72
CA PRO A 61 27.78 -37.33 -6.78
C PRO A 61 26.87 -37.84 -7.90
N GLU A 62 25.57 -37.70 -7.71
CA GLU A 62 24.57 -37.97 -8.75
C GLU A 62 24.93 -37.14 -10.01
N ASP A 63 24.95 -37.78 -11.19
CA ASP A 63 25.18 -37.08 -12.46
C ASP A 63 24.20 -35.90 -12.60
N GLU A 64 24.70 -34.76 -13.06
CA GLU A 64 23.88 -33.53 -13.17
C GLU A 64 22.62 -33.73 -14.00
N GLU A 65 22.68 -34.60 -15.02
CA GLU A 65 21.55 -34.96 -15.88
C GLU A 65 20.49 -35.79 -15.11
N ALA A 66 20.92 -36.76 -14.32
CA ALA A 66 20.02 -37.59 -13.50
C ALA A 66 19.35 -36.76 -12.39
N LYS A 67 20.12 -35.85 -11.76
CA LYS A 67 19.61 -34.90 -10.78
C LYS A 67 18.57 -33.96 -11.40
N ALA A 68 18.86 -33.40 -12.56
CA ALA A 68 17.91 -32.55 -13.29
C ALA A 68 16.63 -33.32 -13.65
N GLU A 69 16.74 -34.55 -14.13
CA GLU A 69 15.58 -35.39 -14.46
C GLU A 69 14.71 -35.67 -13.23
N ARG A 70 15.33 -36.00 -12.08
CA ARG A 70 14.64 -36.24 -10.81
C ARG A 70 13.94 -34.99 -10.28
N VAL A 71 14.64 -33.86 -10.21
CA VAL A 71 14.08 -32.59 -9.74
C VAL A 71 12.89 -32.20 -10.62
N ALA A 72 13.05 -32.31 -11.94
CA ALA A 72 11.96 -32.05 -12.86
C ALA A 72 10.79 -33.02 -12.62
N LYS A 73 11.04 -34.32 -12.39
CA LYS A 73 10.00 -35.31 -12.04
C LYS A 73 9.20 -34.94 -10.78
N GLU A 74 9.87 -34.51 -9.71
CA GLU A 74 9.19 -34.12 -8.46
C GLU A 74 8.47 -32.77 -8.58
N GLN A 75 9.03 -31.79 -9.30
CA GLN A 75 8.35 -30.54 -9.64
C GLN A 75 7.09 -30.81 -10.48
N ARG A 76 7.14 -31.76 -11.43
CA ARG A 76 5.98 -32.20 -12.23
C ARG A 76 4.90 -32.86 -11.37
N ARG A 77 5.27 -33.73 -10.43
CA ARG A 77 4.33 -34.33 -9.46
C ARG A 77 3.63 -33.25 -8.64
N MET A 78 4.39 -32.27 -8.16
CA MET A 78 3.85 -31.14 -7.41
C MET A 78 2.86 -30.31 -8.23
N ALA A 79 3.19 -30.01 -9.49
CA ALA A 79 2.28 -29.32 -10.40
C ALA A 79 0.97 -30.11 -10.58
N SER A 80 1.04 -31.40 -10.88
CA SER A 80 -0.16 -32.24 -11.08
C SER A 80 -1.10 -32.27 -9.86
N GLU A 81 -0.54 -32.29 -8.65
CA GLU A 81 -1.32 -32.25 -7.42
C GLU A 81 -1.94 -30.87 -7.19
N LEU A 82 -1.21 -29.78 -7.48
CA LEU A 82 -1.70 -28.41 -7.33
C LEU A 82 -2.86 -28.09 -8.28
N LEU A 83 -2.81 -28.58 -9.51
CA LEU A 83 -3.84 -28.31 -10.52
C LEU A 83 -5.20 -28.96 -10.21
N ARG A 84 -5.23 -29.93 -9.28
CA ARG A 84 -6.45 -30.62 -8.82
C ARG A 84 -6.96 -30.14 -7.46
N VAL A 85 -6.38 -29.07 -6.92
CA VAL A 85 -6.84 -28.47 -5.65
C VAL A 85 -7.81 -27.34 -5.95
N GLU A 86 -8.95 -27.32 -5.26
CA GLU A 86 -9.84 -26.16 -5.28
C GLU A 86 -9.12 -24.92 -4.74
N PRO A 87 -9.17 -23.75 -5.41
CA PRO A 87 -10.13 -23.37 -6.45
C PRO A 87 -9.70 -23.63 -7.90
N PHE A 88 -8.52 -24.20 -8.15
CA PHE A 88 -7.95 -24.35 -9.50
C PHE A 88 -8.73 -25.34 -10.37
N GLU A 89 -9.28 -26.39 -9.76
CA GLU A 89 -10.12 -27.37 -10.46
C GLU A 89 -11.46 -26.75 -10.92
N SER A 90 -12.15 -25.97 -10.07
CA SER A 90 -13.44 -25.37 -10.44
C SER A 90 -13.32 -24.07 -11.24
N ARG A 91 -12.35 -23.21 -10.91
CA ARG A 91 -12.22 -21.87 -11.52
C ARG A 91 -11.34 -21.89 -12.76
N GLY A 92 -10.44 -22.85 -12.88
CA GLY A 92 -9.36 -22.84 -13.87
C GLY A 92 -8.17 -22.02 -13.39
N TYR A 93 -7.12 -22.01 -14.19
CA TYR A 93 -5.86 -21.32 -13.88
C TYR A 93 -5.17 -20.88 -15.17
N VAL A 94 -4.31 -19.87 -15.05
CA VAL A 94 -3.42 -19.45 -16.13
C VAL A 94 -2.02 -19.91 -15.77
N LEU A 95 -1.46 -20.83 -16.57
CA LEU A 95 -0.05 -21.19 -16.45
C LEU A 95 0.79 -20.09 -17.08
N ILE A 96 1.52 -19.36 -16.25
CA ILE A 96 2.57 -18.43 -16.67
C ILE A 96 3.88 -19.15 -16.37
N GLY A 97 4.51 -19.71 -17.39
CA GLY A 97 5.76 -20.45 -17.28
C GLY A 97 6.82 -19.89 -18.22
N GLY A 98 8.06 -20.32 -18.03
CA GLY A 98 9.15 -20.09 -18.98
C GLY A 98 8.84 -20.71 -20.34
N VAL A 99 9.78 -20.60 -21.29
CA VAL A 99 9.59 -21.14 -22.64
C VAL A 99 9.32 -22.64 -22.55
N PRO A 100 8.11 -23.10 -22.95
CA PRO A 100 7.75 -24.50 -22.81
C PRO A 100 8.62 -25.33 -23.73
N THR A 101 9.07 -26.48 -23.24
CA THR A 101 9.69 -27.51 -24.07
C THR A 101 8.63 -28.50 -24.56
N GLU A 102 8.94 -29.26 -25.62
CA GLU A 102 8.07 -30.34 -26.12
C GLU A 102 7.71 -31.33 -25.00
N LEU A 103 8.69 -31.68 -24.17
CA LEU A 103 8.54 -32.57 -23.03
C LEU A 103 7.52 -32.04 -22.00
N ASP A 104 7.52 -30.74 -21.74
CA ASP A 104 6.58 -30.12 -20.78
C ASP A 104 5.13 -30.25 -21.27
N VAL A 105 4.93 -30.08 -22.58
CA VAL A 105 3.60 -30.19 -23.19
C VAL A 105 3.11 -31.63 -23.19
N GLU A 106 3.95 -32.59 -23.57
CA GLU A 106 3.59 -34.01 -23.51
C GLU A 106 3.17 -34.44 -22.10
N GLN A 107 3.89 -33.97 -21.09
CA GLN A 107 3.59 -34.27 -19.69
C GLN A 107 2.30 -33.63 -19.21
N LEU A 108 2.00 -32.39 -19.60
CA LEU A 108 0.68 -31.78 -19.31
C LEU A 108 -0.46 -32.64 -19.87
N PHE A 109 -0.26 -33.23 -21.06
CA PHE A 109 -1.21 -34.18 -21.64
C PHE A 109 -1.29 -35.51 -20.86
N GLU A 110 -0.16 -36.06 -20.39
CA GLU A 110 -0.15 -37.28 -19.57
C GLU A 110 -0.91 -37.12 -18.24
N PHE A 111 -0.82 -35.95 -17.60
CA PHE A 111 -1.51 -35.68 -16.33
C PHE A 111 -2.96 -35.22 -16.48
N ASN A 112 -3.51 -35.22 -17.71
CA ASN A 112 -4.82 -34.68 -18.07
C ASN A 112 -4.99 -33.18 -17.75
N ALA A 113 -3.91 -32.41 -17.71
CA ALA A 113 -3.92 -30.96 -17.52
C ALA A 113 -3.98 -30.26 -18.88
N PHE A 114 -5.06 -30.50 -19.64
CA PHE A 114 -5.23 -29.97 -20.99
C PHE A 114 -5.45 -28.45 -20.97
N PRO A 115 -4.58 -27.64 -21.61
CA PRO A 115 -4.87 -26.22 -21.77
C PRO A 115 -6.08 -26.04 -22.71
N GLU A 116 -7.07 -25.26 -22.27
CA GLU A 116 -8.25 -24.92 -23.09
C GLU A 116 -7.90 -23.95 -24.24
N ALA A 117 -6.84 -23.15 -24.07
CA ALA A 117 -6.23 -22.32 -25.11
C ALA A 117 -4.78 -22.01 -24.74
N VAL A 118 -3.95 -21.81 -25.77
CA VAL A 118 -2.59 -21.31 -25.62
C VAL A 118 -2.50 -19.95 -26.30
N VAL A 119 -1.98 -18.94 -25.59
CA VAL A 119 -1.76 -17.61 -26.14
C VAL A 119 -0.29 -17.46 -26.47
N SER A 120 0.03 -17.31 -27.75
CA SER A 120 1.37 -16.99 -28.22
C SER A 120 1.50 -15.48 -28.38
N LEU A 121 2.30 -14.86 -27.51
CA LEU A 121 2.64 -13.44 -27.59
C LEU A 121 3.87 -13.28 -28.48
N LYS A 122 3.67 -12.91 -29.74
CA LYS A 122 4.76 -12.69 -30.71
C LYS A 122 5.42 -11.34 -30.42
N LEU A 123 6.69 -11.38 -30.05
CA LEU A 123 7.51 -10.20 -29.80
C LEU A 123 8.66 -10.15 -30.81
N SER A 124 8.87 -9.00 -31.43
CA SER A 124 10.05 -8.78 -32.27
C SER A 124 11.34 -8.75 -31.45
N ALA A 125 12.45 -9.21 -32.04
CA ALA A 125 13.76 -9.20 -31.38
C ALA A 125 14.14 -7.80 -30.88
N GLU A 126 13.90 -6.77 -31.69
CA GLU A 126 14.18 -5.38 -31.31
C GLU A 126 13.42 -4.95 -30.05
N VAL A 127 12.13 -5.29 -29.95
CA VAL A 127 11.31 -4.91 -28.79
C VAL A 127 11.64 -5.77 -27.56
N PHE A 128 11.99 -7.05 -27.75
CA PHE A 128 12.48 -7.92 -26.69
C PHE A 128 13.73 -7.34 -26.04
N VAL A 129 14.74 -7.08 -26.87
CA VAL A 129 16.01 -6.50 -26.47
C VAL A 129 15.79 -5.15 -25.80
N ASN A 130 15.04 -4.22 -26.41
CA ASN A 130 14.82 -2.90 -25.83
C ASN A 130 14.08 -2.93 -24.48
N ARG A 131 13.24 -3.95 -24.22
CA ARG A 131 12.54 -4.09 -22.94
C ARG A 131 13.39 -4.77 -21.87
N GLY A 132 14.32 -5.64 -22.26
CA GLY A 132 15.16 -6.42 -21.35
C GLY A 132 16.55 -5.84 -21.10
N CYS A 133 17.10 -5.08 -22.05
CA CYS A 133 18.51 -4.67 -22.05
C CYS A 133 18.89 -3.88 -20.80
N ASP A 134 18.10 -2.88 -20.40
CA ASP A 134 18.42 -2.05 -19.23
C ASP A 134 18.45 -2.88 -17.94
N ALA A 135 17.44 -3.73 -17.73
CA ALA A 135 17.32 -4.56 -16.53
C ALA A 135 18.40 -5.65 -16.47
N GLU A 136 18.69 -6.30 -17.60
CA GLU A 136 19.72 -7.33 -17.69
C GLU A 136 21.13 -6.71 -17.53
N PHE A 137 21.33 -5.51 -18.06
CA PHE A 137 22.57 -4.76 -17.91
C PHE A 137 22.80 -4.34 -16.45
N GLU A 138 21.79 -3.78 -15.78
CA GLU A 138 21.87 -3.45 -14.35
C GLU A 138 22.19 -4.68 -13.49
N LYS A 139 21.57 -5.81 -13.79
CA LYS A 139 21.83 -7.08 -13.11
C LYS A 139 23.29 -7.53 -13.30
N ARG A 140 23.79 -7.55 -14.54
CA ARG A 140 25.19 -7.94 -14.83
C ARG A 140 26.19 -6.94 -14.25
N MET A 141 25.86 -5.65 -14.19
CA MET A 141 26.68 -4.65 -13.51
C MET A 141 26.74 -4.93 -12.01
N GLY A 142 25.62 -5.26 -11.37
CA GLY A 142 25.60 -5.66 -9.96
C GLY A 142 26.41 -6.94 -9.69
N GLU A 143 26.30 -7.95 -10.55
CA GLU A 143 27.11 -9.18 -10.47
C GLU A 143 28.60 -8.88 -10.67
N HIS A 144 28.93 -8.00 -11.62
CA HIS A 144 30.30 -7.56 -11.86
C HIS A 144 30.87 -6.80 -10.66
N GLU A 145 30.12 -5.87 -10.06
CA GLU A 145 30.54 -5.18 -8.83
C GLU A 145 30.79 -6.15 -7.68
N GLN A 146 29.97 -7.20 -7.54
CA GLN A 146 30.19 -8.26 -6.56
C GLN A 146 31.46 -9.06 -6.87
N GLN A 147 31.71 -9.39 -8.14
CA GLN A 147 32.92 -10.08 -8.56
C GLN A 147 34.18 -9.24 -8.33
N VAL A 148 34.14 -7.94 -8.65
CA VAL A 148 35.23 -6.98 -8.37
C VAL A 148 35.46 -6.86 -6.86
N ALA A 149 34.41 -6.75 -6.06
CA ALA A 149 34.53 -6.70 -4.60
C ALA A 149 35.12 -8.00 -4.03
N ALA A 150 34.72 -9.17 -4.55
CA ALA A 150 35.25 -10.46 -4.15
C ALA A 150 36.72 -10.62 -4.56
N ALA A 151 37.09 -10.22 -5.78
CA ALA A 151 38.47 -10.20 -6.26
C ALA A 151 39.34 -9.26 -5.42
N ALA A 152 38.84 -8.06 -5.11
CA ALA A 152 39.53 -7.10 -4.23
C ALA A 152 39.70 -7.63 -2.79
N ALA A 153 38.70 -8.34 -2.26
CA ALA A 153 38.79 -8.99 -0.95
C ALA A 153 39.86 -10.10 -0.94
N LYS A 154 39.89 -10.95 -1.97
CA LYS A 154 40.93 -11.98 -2.16
C LYS A 154 42.32 -11.34 -2.27
N ARG A 155 42.49 -10.28 -3.07
CA ARG A 155 43.75 -9.51 -3.16
C ARG A 155 44.20 -8.98 -1.81
N ARG A 156 43.29 -8.42 -1.00
CA ARG A 156 43.61 -7.95 0.36
C ARG A 156 44.06 -9.09 1.28
N GLN A 157 43.46 -10.27 1.15
CA GLN A 157 43.84 -11.45 1.92
C GLN A 157 45.25 -11.95 1.54
N ILE A 158 45.53 -12.06 0.24
CA ILE A 158 46.85 -12.44 -0.28
C ILE A 158 47.92 -11.45 0.18
N LEU A 159 47.68 -10.14 0.04
CA LEU A 159 48.61 -9.10 0.49
C LEU A 159 48.83 -9.12 2.02
N ARG A 160 47.80 -9.43 2.82
CA ARG A 160 47.94 -9.61 4.28
C ARG A 160 48.82 -10.81 4.60
N ARG A 161 48.67 -11.92 3.88
CA ARG A 161 49.49 -13.13 4.03
C ARG A 161 50.94 -12.84 3.65
N GLN A 162 51.18 -12.19 2.51
CA GLN A 162 52.52 -11.77 2.08
C GLN A 162 53.19 -10.86 3.11
N ARG A 163 52.49 -9.84 3.64
CA ARG A 163 53.02 -8.98 4.71
C ARG A 163 53.33 -9.75 5.98
N ALA A 164 52.50 -10.73 6.36
CA ALA A 164 52.78 -11.58 7.53
C ALA A 164 54.04 -12.42 7.31
N ILE A 165 54.22 -12.98 6.11
CA ILE A 165 55.44 -13.70 5.72
C ILE A 165 56.66 -12.78 5.75
N GLU A 166 56.57 -11.55 5.24
CA GLU A 166 57.66 -10.57 5.29
C GLU A 166 58.02 -10.18 6.74
N ILE A 167 57.02 -9.93 7.59
CA ILE A 167 57.22 -9.64 9.01
C ILE A 167 57.86 -10.85 9.72
N ALA A 168 57.45 -12.07 9.39
CA ALA A 168 58.07 -13.29 9.90
C ALA A 168 59.54 -13.38 9.44
N LYS A 169 59.83 -13.17 8.15
CA LYS A 169 61.20 -13.11 7.60
C LYS A 169 62.05 -12.00 8.25
N TRP A 170 61.47 -10.87 8.62
CA TRP A 170 62.16 -9.80 9.37
C TRP A 170 62.44 -10.20 10.81
N ARG A 171 61.47 -10.82 11.51
CA ARG A 171 61.63 -11.36 12.86
C ARG A 171 62.70 -12.44 12.90
N ARG A 172 62.77 -13.32 11.89
CA ARG A 172 63.86 -14.31 11.74
C ARG A 172 65.23 -13.65 11.74
N ARG A 173 65.41 -12.61 10.90
CA ARG A 173 66.68 -11.88 10.77
C ARG A 173 67.11 -11.13 12.02
N ASN A 174 66.16 -10.65 12.83
CA ASN A 174 66.45 -9.76 13.96
C ASN A 174 66.27 -10.38 15.35
N ILE A 175 65.52 -11.48 15.48
CA ILE A 175 65.14 -12.09 16.78
C ILE A 175 65.55 -13.57 16.88
N GLY A 176 65.97 -14.22 15.79
CA GLY A 176 66.63 -15.53 15.83
C GLY A 176 65.72 -16.74 16.09
N GLY A 177 64.43 -16.66 15.76
CA GLY A 177 63.51 -17.81 15.78
C GLY A 177 63.57 -18.59 14.46
N GLY A 178 63.90 -19.89 14.54
CA GLY A 178 63.83 -20.81 13.42
C GLY A 178 62.46 -21.47 13.36
N ASP A 179 61.79 -21.30 12.22
CA ASP A 179 60.78 -22.22 11.68
C ASP A 179 60.81 -22.06 10.17
N GLU A 180 60.70 -23.17 9.45
CA GLU A 180 60.99 -23.31 8.03
C GLU A 180 59.69 -23.67 7.31
N GLU A 181 59.07 -22.69 6.66
CA GLU A 181 58.00 -22.91 5.69
C GLU A 181 58.21 -21.89 4.57
N ASP A 182 58.50 -22.40 3.37
CA ASP A 182 58.52 -21.64 2.13
C ASP A 182 57.08 -21.48 1.65
N ALA A 183 56.46 -20.36 2.05
CA ALA A 183 55.14 -20.01 1.54
C ALA A 183 55.26 -19.61 0.05
N GLU A 184 54.65 -20.41 -0.82
CA GLU A 184 54.52 -20.14 -2.25
C GLU A 184 53.85 -18.78 -2.49
N GLU A 185 54.36 -18.05 -3.49
CA GLU A 185 53.88 -16.71 -3.84
C GLU A 185 52.56 -16.85 -4.63
N GLU A 186 51.43 -16.82 -3.91
CA GLU A 186 50.09 -16.83 -4.54
C GLU A 186 49.92 -15.61 -5.48
N GLU A 187 49.61 -15.88 -6.76
CA GLU A 187 49.36 -14.85 -7.75
C GLU A 187 48.10 -14.04 -7.43
N LEU A 188 48.16 -12.72 -7.68
CA LEU A 188 47.02 -11.83 -7.49
C LEU A 188 45.96 -12.10 -8.56
N PRO A 189 44.68 -12.29 -8.17
CA PRO A 189 43.62 -12.53 -9.16
C PRO A 189 43.45 -11.32 -10.08
N GLU A 190 43.30 -11.54 -11.39
CA GLU A 190 43.03 -10.50 -12.37
C GLU A 190 41.65 -9.85 -12.16
N ASP A 191 41.51 -8.59 -12.58
CA ASP A 191 40.22 -7.88 -12.45
C ASP A 191 39.27 -8.35 -13.56
N PRO A 192 38.01 -8.70 -13.24
CA PRO A 192 37.05 -9.09 -14.26
C PRO A 192 36.78 -7.90 -15.21
N GLU A 193 36.49 -8.18 -16.47
CA GLU A 193 36.13 -7.14 -17.45
C GLU A 193 34.67 -6.66 -17.23
N PRO A 194 34.39 -5.36 -17.40
CA PRO A 194 33.04 -4.83 -17.23
C PRO A 194 32.12 -5.32 -18.35
N PRO A 195 30.86 -5.70 -18.04
CA PRO A 195 29.90 -6.06 -19.07
C PRO A 195 29.61 -4.85 -19.96
N THR A 196 29.59 -5.05 -21.27
CA THR A 196 29.24 -4.01 -22.24
C THR A 196 27.78 -4.13 -22.64
N MET A 197 27.13 -2.99 -22.87
CA MET A 197 25.74 -2.94 -23.37
C MET A 197 25.56 -3.77 -24.64
N ASP A 198 26.52 -3.70 -25.57
CA ASP A 198 26.45 -4.41 -26.85
C ASP A 198 26.55 -5.94 -26.67
N ALA A 199 27.34 -6.42 -25.69
CA ALA A 199 27.39 -7.85 -25.36
C ALA A 199 26.07 -8.34 -24.76
N VAL A 200 25.47 -7.58 -23.84
CA VAL A 200 24.13 -7.89 -23.29
C VAL A 200 23.08 -7.91 -24.39
N ARG A 201 23.17 -6.97 -25.33
CA ARG A 201 22.29 -6.91 -26.49
C ARG A 201 22.38 -8.16 -27.35
N GLY A 202 23.59 -8.57 -27.72
CA GLY A 202 23.85 -9.76 -28.52
C GLY A 202 23.39 -11.05 -27.85
N ASP A 203 23.60 -11.17 -26.54
CA ASP A 203 23.14 -12.33 -25.77
C ASP A 203 21.61 -12.40 -25.70
N LEU A 204 20.92 -11.27 -25.52
CA LEU A 204 19.46 -11.21 -25.53
C LEU A 204 18.87 -11.53 -26.91
N GLU A 205 19.54 -11.13 -27.99
CA GLU A 205 19.15 -11.52 -29.36
C GLU A 205 19.29 -13.03 -29.55
N ALA A 206 20.42 -13.63 -29.15
CA ALA A 206 20.64 -15.07 -29.23
C ALA A 206 19.64 -15.86 -28.37
N GLN A 207 19.31 -15.35 -27.18
CA GLN A 207 18.29 -15.92 -26.31
C GLN A 207 16.91 -15.85 -26.97
N HIS A 208 16.55 -14.70 -27.55
CA HIS A 208 15.27 -14.54 -28.27
C HIS A 208 15.12 -15.52 -29.42
N ASP A 209 16.16 -15.74 -30.21
CA ASP A 209 16.15 -16.70 -31.31
C ASP A 209 15.96 -18.14 -30.81
N THR A 210 16.68 -18.51 -29.75
CA THR A 210 16.58 -19.84 -29.12
C THR A 210 15.17 -20.07 -28.56
N ASP A 211 14.65 -19.09 -27.83
CA ASP A 211 13.32 -19.12 -27.23
C ASP A 211 12.23 -19.17 -28.30
N THR A 212 12.37 -18.38 -29.37
CA THR A 212 11.45 -18.39 -30.50
C THR A 212 11.44 -19.75 -31.20
N GLY A 213 12.61 -20.37 -31.36
CA GLY A 213 12.73 -21.73 -31.90
C GLY A 213 11.99 -22.76 -31.04
N ASN A 214 12.21 -22.74 -29.73
CA ASN A 214 11.55 -23.64 -28.77
C ASN A 214 10.03 -23.45 -28.77
N ILE A 215 9.55 -22.20 -28.76
CA ILE A 215 8.11 -21.87 -28.84
C ILE A 215 7.51 -22.43 -30.13
N GLN A 216 8.18 -22.27 -31.28
CA GLN A 216 7.67 -22.77 -32.56
C GLN A 216 7.54 -24.30 -32.58
N THR A 217 8.51 -25.01 -32.01
CA THR A 217 8.45 -26.48 -31.85
C THR A 217 7.22 -26.88 -31.04
N VAL A 218 6.96 -26.20 -29.93
CA VAL A 218 5.76 -26.46 -29.11
C VAL A 218 4.47 -26.10 -29.84
N LEU A 219 4.41 -24.95 -30.50
CA LEU A 219 3.22 -24.52 -31.23
C LEU A 219 2.85 -25.47 -32.37
N ALA A 220 3.82 -26.20 -32.94
CA ALA A 220 3.57 -27.21 -33.96
C ALA A 220 2.84 -28.46 -33.42
N LEU A 221 2.98 -28.77 -32.13
CA LEU A 221 2.38 -29.96 -31.49
C LEU A 221 0.92 -29.75 -31.04
N LEU A 222 0.54 -28.50 -30.76
CA LEU A 222 -0.77 -28.15 -30.20
C LEU A 222 -1.96 -28.42 -31.14
N PRO A 223 -1.89 -28.20 -32.47
CA PRO A 223 -2.97 -28.52 -33.40
C PRO A 223 -3.35 -29.99 -33.43
N ASP A 224 -2.35 -30.89 -33.37
CA ASP A 224 -2.56 -32.35 -33.35
C ASP A 224 -3.33 -32.80 -32.10
N ARG A 225 -3.19 -32.03 -31.02
CA ARG A 225 -3.85 -32.24 -29.74
C ARG A 225 -5.16 -31.45 -29.59
N ARG A 226 -5.62 -30.76 -30.65
CA ARG A 226 -6.85 -29.93 -30.71
C ARG A 226 -6.88 -28.77 -29.72
N VAL A 227 -5.72 -28.26 -29.31
CA VAL A 227 -5.63 -27.07 -28.47
C VAL A 227 -5.62 -25.82 -29.35
N PRO A 228 -6.55 -24.87 -29.18
CA PRO A 228 -6.56 -23.65 -29.97
C PRO A 228 -5.39 -22.73 -29.58
N VAL A 229 -4.65 -22.28 -30.59
CA VAL A 229 -3.56 -21.31 -30.43
C VAL A 229 -4.04 -19.94 -30.85
N VAL A 230 -3.90 -18.96 -29.95
CA VAL A 230 -4.22 -17.56 -30.19
C VAL A 230 -2.93 -16.78 -30.30
N GLU A 231 -2.59 -16.33 -31.50
CA GLU A 231 -1.40 -15.52 -31.74
C GLU A 231 -1.73 -14.02 -31.59
N ILE A 232 -0.95 -13.31 -30.79
CA ILE A 232 -1.15 -11.88 -30.52
C ILE A 232 0.18 -11.17 -30.67
N ASN A 233 0.18 -10.05 -31.40
CA ASN A 233 1.35 -9.21 -31.51
C ASN A 233 1.58 -8.44 -30.20
N ALA A 234 2.71 -8.71 -29.54
CA ALA A 234 3.12 -8.13 -28.27
C ALA A 234 4.02 -6.89 -28.42
N ASP A 235 4.33 -6.47 -29.65
CA ASP A 235 4.98 -5.20 -29.95
C ASP A 235 4.06 -4.01 -29.62
N TRP A 236 2.74 -4.23 -29.63
CA TRP A 236 1.75 -3.23 -29.25
C TRP A 236 1.87 -2.83 -27.77
N GLY A 237 1.28 -1.67 -27.43
CA GLY A 237 1.21 -1.21 -26.05
C GLY A 237 0.45 -2.21 -25.15
N LYS A 238 0.87 -2.33 -23.89
CA LYS A 238 0.35 -3.31 -22.90
C LYS A 238 -1.19 -3.36 -22.85
N GLU A 239 -1.85 -2.21 -22.88
CA GLU A 239 -3.31 -2.11 -22.83
C GLU A 239 -3.98 -2.66 -24.11
N THR A 240 -3.35 -2.47 -25.27
CA THR A 240 -3.87 -2.99 -26.55
C THR A 240 -3.69 -4.50 -26.63
N VAL A 241 -2.53 -5.01 -26.20
CA VAL A 241 -2.28 -6.46 -26.08
C VAL A 241 -3.33 -7.06 -25.17
N LEU A 242 -3.48 -6.55 -23.95
CA LEU A 242 -4.46 -7.03 -22.96
C LEU A 242 -5.88 -7.06 -23.53
N ARG A 243 -6.35 -5.95 -24.13
CA ARG A 243 -7.69 -5.87 -24.72
C ARG A 243 -7.88 -6.91 -25.83
N THR A 244 -6.87 -7.11 -26.67
CA THR A 244 -6.92 -8.08 -27.76
C THR A 244 -6.94 -9.50 -27.23
N THR A 245 -6.11 -9.81 -26.22
CA THR A 245 -6.08 -11.11 -25.54
C THR A 245 -7.42 -11.43 -24.89
N VAL A 246 -7.99 -10.49 -24.14
CA VAL A 246 -9.30 -10.63 -23.50
C VAL A 246 -10.40 -10.85 -24.56
N GLY A 247 -10.34 -10.13 -25.67
CA GLY A 247 -11.28 -10.31 -26.79
C GLY A 247 -11.16 -11.68 -27.45
N ALA A 248 -9.94 -12.14 -27.70
CA ALA A 248 -9.68 -13.42 -28.36
C ALA A 248 -10.02 -14.62 -27.45
N LEU A 249 -9.75 -14.51 -26.14
CA LEU A 249 -10.12 -15.53 -25.16
C LEU A 249 -11.58 -15.41 -24.70
N SER A 250 -12.35 -14.44 -25.19
CA SER A 250 -13.67 -14.13 -24.67
C SER A 250 -14.69 -15.26 -24.81
N SER A 251 -14.54 -16.14 -25.81
CA SER A 251 -15.34 -17.36 -26.01
C SER A 251 -14.99 -18.45 -25.00
N ASN A 252 -13.70 -18.57 -24.68
CA ASN A 252 -13.18 -19.59 -23.76
C ASN A 252 -13.40 -19.15 -22.30
N LEU A 253 -13.55 -17.85 -22.08
CA LEU A 253 -13.68 -17.23 -20.78
C LEU A 253 -15.06 -16.60 -20.56
N GLU A 254 -16.07 -16.88 -21.38
CA GLU A 254 -17.37 -16.20 -21.31
C GLU A 254 -17.99 -16.24 -19.90
N HIS A 255 -17.79 -17.36 -19.19
CA HIS A 255 -18.20 -17.54 -17.79
C HIS A 255 -17.06 -17.44 -16.77
N ARG A 256 -15.85 -17.11 -17.21
CA ARG A 256 -14.63 -17.03 -16.39
C ARG A 256 -13.85 -15.72 -16.56
N ARG A 257 -14.46 -14.67 -17.13
CA ARG A 257 -13.80 -13.34 -17.32
C ARG A 257 -13.28 -12.74 -16.01
N SER A 258 -13.87 -13.14 -14.89
CA SER A 258 -13.41 -12.85 -13.53
C SER A 258 -11.96 -13.25 -13.25
N MET A 259 -11.41 -14.25 -13.95
CA MET A 259 -10.00 -14.64 -13.79
C MET A 259 -9.00 -13.64 -14.38
N LEU A 260 -9.42 -12.83 -15.35
CA LEU A 260 -8.52 -11.91 -16.06
C LEU A 260 -8.58 -10.48 -15.53
N GLU A 261 -9.61 -10.10 -14.79
CA GLU A 261 -9.71 -8.74 -14.24
C GLU A 261 -9.58 -8.79 -12.72
N ASN A 262 -8.36 -8.51 -12.24
CA ASN A 262 -8.10 -8.31 -10.83
C ASN A 262 -8.41 -6.85 -10.45
N PRO A 263 -9.01 -6.61 -9.28
CA PRO A 263 -9.14 -5.25 -8.76
C PRO A 263 -7.75 -4.66 -8.52
N LEU A 264 -7.49 -3.48 -9.08
CA LEU A 264 -6.22 -2.76 -8.91
C LEU A 264 -6.38 -1.70 -7.82
N VAL A 265 -5.65 -1.85 -6.72
CA VAL A 265 -5.58 -0.82 -5.69
C VAL A 265 -4.80 0.38 -6.23
N VAL A 266 -5.40 1.57 -6.15
CA VAL A 266 -4.81 2.82 -6.64
C VAL A 266 -4.88 3.89 -5.57
N THR A 267 -4.02 4.91 -5.65
CA THR A 267 -4.13 6.04 -4.72
C THR A 267 -5.37 6.88 -5.04
N TYR A 268 -5.90 7.59 -4.04
CA TYR A 268 -7.05 8.48 -4.22
C TYR A 268 -6.83 9.49 -5.36
N ASP A 269 -5.65 10.11 -5.40
CA ASP A 269 -5.33 11.14 -6.40
C ASP A 269 -5.24 10.54 -7.81
N GLN A 270 -4.67 9.34 -7.95
CA GLN A 270 -4.66 8.60 -9.23
C GLN A 270 -6.08 8.23 -9.67
N ALA A 271 -6.92 7.76 -8.73
CA ALA A 271 -8.30 7.39 -9.00
C ALA A 271 -9.11 8.59 -9.51
N VAL A 272 -8.98 9.74 -8.86
CA VAL A 272 -9.62 11.00 -9.29
C VAL A 272 -9.08 11.46 -10.64
N ALA A 273 -7.76 11.38 -10.88
CA ALA A 273 -7.16 11.72 -12.16
C ALA A 273 -7.66 10.82 -13.30
N LEU A 274 -7.82 9.52 -13.06
CA LEU A 274 -8.37 8.57 -14.05
C LEU A 274 -9.82 8.90 -14.43
N VAL A 275 -10.62 9.33 -13.46
CA VAL A 275 -12.01 9.77 -13.68
C VAL A 275 -12.04 11.12 -14.40
N ALA A 276 -11.23 12.09 -13.97
CA ALA A 276 -11.17 13.41 -14.58
C ALA A 276 -10.69 13.36 -16.04
N ALA A 277 -9.75 12.46 -16.35
CA ALA A 277 -9.27 12.21 -17.70
C ALA A 277 -10.27 11.41 -18.57
N GLY A 278 -11.39 10.94 -18.01
CA GLY A 278 -12.38 10.13 -18.72
C GLY A 278 -11.90 8.71 -19.09
N ARG A 279 -10.74 8.27 -18.56
CA ARG A 279 -10.21 6.92 -18.81
C ARG A 279 -10.99 5.84 -18.06
N LYS A 280 -11.55 6.19 -16.90
CA LYS A 280 -12.38 5.33 -16.06
C LYS A 280 -13.64 6.07 -15.63
N HIS A 281 -14.70 5.33 -15.34
CA HIS A 281 -15.96 5.87 -14.84
C HIS A 281 -16.07 5.69 -13.32
N LEU A 282 -16.90 6.50 -12.66
CA LEU A 282 -17.26 6.25 -11.26
C LEU A 282 -18.13 4.99 -11.17
N SER A 283 -17.97 4.23 -10.09
CA SER A 283 -18.90 3.14 -9.75
C SER A 283 -20.33 3.68 -9.53
N ALA A 284 -21.32 2.78 -9.51
CA ALA A 284 -22.70 3.17 -9.19
C ALA A 284 -22.85 3.77 -7.77
N PHE A 285 -21.89 3.47 -6.89
CA PHE A 285 -21.81 3.99 -5.53
C PHE A 285 -21.04 5.32 -5.43
N ARG A 286 -20.41 5.76 -6.52
CA ARG A 286 -19.57 6.98 -6.57
C ARG A 286 -18.50 6.93 -5.48
N PHE A 287 -18.47 7.94 -4.60
CA PHE A 287 -17.54 8.06 -3.48
C PHE A 287 -17.99 7.31 -2.22
N ALA A 288 -19.14 6.65 -2.24
CA ALA A 288 -19.62 5.88 -1.11
C ALA A 288 -19.02 4.47 -1.10
N ASP A 289 -18.75 3.96 0.11
CA ASP A 289 -18.21 2.63 0.32
C ASP A 289 -19.25 1.54 -0.01
N PRO A 290 -19.01 0.68 -1.01
CA PRO A 290 -19.96 -0.35 -1.43
C PRO A 290 -20.14 -1.44 -0.37
N VAL A 291 -19.07 -1.81 0.34
CA VAL A 291 -19.08 -2.89 1.35
C VAL A 291 -19.86 -2.42 2.57
N ARG A 292 -19.64 -1.18 3.00
CA ARG A 292 -20.42 -0.55 4.07
C ARG A 292 -21.90 -0.51 3.72
N LEU A 293 -22.25 -0.01 2.54
CA LEU A 293 -23.65 0.05 2.08
C LEU A 293 -24.30 -1.34 2.01
N ARG A 294 -23.56 -2.37 1.61
CA ARG A 294 -24.04 -3.76 1.63
C ARG A 294 -24.32 -4.24 3.05
N ARG A 295 -23.43 -3.97 4.01
CA ARG A 295 -23.64 -4.30 5.43
C ARG A 295 -24.87 -3.61 6.01
N GLU A 296 -25.05 -2.33 5.68
CA GLU A 296 -26.22 -1.55 6.09
C GLU A 296 -27.53 -2.16 5.53
N ARG A 297 -27.54 -2.57 4.26
CA ARG A 297 -28.70 -3.26 3.65
C ARG A 297 -28.95 -4.65 4.22
N ALA A 298 -27.89 -5.34 4.65
CA ALA A 298 -27.98 -6.65 5.29
C ALA A 298 -28.46 -6.57 6.75
N GLY A 299 -28.80 -5.37 7.25
CA GLY A 299 -29.43 -5.17 8.55
C GLY A 299 -28.49 -4.81 9.68
N ALA A 300 -27.22 -4.46 9.41
CA ALA A 300 -26.36 -3.84 10.41
C ALA A 300 -26.64 -2.34 10.46
N PRO A 301 -27.36 -1.82 11.48
CA PRO A 301 -27.61 -0.38 11.57
C PRO A 301 -26.28 0.35 11.79
N PRO A 302 -26.04 1.49 11.11
CA PRO A 302 -24.87 2.31 11.39
C PRO A 302 -24.95 2.86 12.82
N GLU A 303 -23.81 3.03 13.49
CA GLU A 303 -23.73 3.74 14.75
C GLU A 303 -24.10 5.21 14.52
N VAL A 304 -25.28 5.62 14.98
CA VAL A 304 -25.74 7.00 14.91
C VAL A 304 -25.17 7.75 16.12
N GLN A 305 -24.35 8.76 15.87
CA GLN A 305 -23.75 9.56 16.91
C GLN A 305 -24.50 10.87 17.09
N LEU A 306 -24.92 11.17 18.31
CA LEU A 306 -25.32 12.52 18.66
C LEU A 306 -24.08 13.40 18.63
N ARG A 307 -24.05 14.38 17.71
CA ARG A 307 -22.99 15.41 17.68
C ARG A 307 -22.74 15.95 19.10
N PRO A 308 -21.52 15.83 19.66
CA PRO A 308 -21.24 16.22 21.04
C PRO A 308 -21.52 17.71 21.26
N GLY A 309 -22.04 18.05 22.44
CA GLY A 309 -22.28 19.42 22.85
C GLY A 309 -20.97 20.13 23.15
N GLY A 310 -20.51 21.02 22.27
CA GLY A 310 -19.33 21.84 22.48
C GLY A 310 -19.52 23.26 21.93
N ARG A 311 -18.80 24.24 22.52
CA ARG A 311 -18.68 25.63 22.02
C ARG A 311 -18.25 25.53 20.56
N GLY A 312 -19.12 25.93 19.64
CA GLY A 312 -18.74 26.06 18.25
C GLY A 312 -17.74 27.19 18.13
N VAL A 313 -16.45 26.88 18.08
CA VAL A 313 -15.59 27.65 17.18
C VAL A 313 -16.10 27.27 15.78
N GLU A 314 -16.73 28.23 15.11
CA GLU A 314 -17.35 28.07 13.79
C GLU A 314 -16.27 27.94 12.70
N THR A 315 -15.35 26.97 12.79
CA THR A 315 -14.31 26.73 11.75
C THR A 315 -14.80 25.87 10.58
N GLU A 316 -16.06 25.43 10.58
CA GLU A 316 -16.67 24.79 9.41
C GLU A 316 -17.14 25.87 8.42
N ASP A 317 -16.19 26.48 7.70
CA ASP A 317 -16.30 27.13 6.37
C ASP A 317 -15.10 28.06 6.05
N GLU A 318 -14.06 28.12 6.90
CA GLU A 318 -12.86 28.91 6.62
C GLU A 318 -11.92 28.20 5.62
N ILE A 319 -11.54 28.93 4.57
CA ILE A 319 -10.36 28.63 3.75
C ILE A 319 -9.18 28.63 4.74
N PRO A 320 -8.37 27.56 4.83
CA PRO A 320 -7.42 27.43 5.92
C PRO A 320 -6.27 28.42 5.77
N GLU A 321 -6.20 29.42 6.66
CA GLU A 321 -4.93 30.00 7.08
C GLU A 321 -4.40 29.18 8.27
N PRO A 322 -3.08 28.87 8.32
CA PRO A 322 -2.53 27.99 9.34
C PRO A 322 -2.44 28.70 10.70
N GLU A 323 -3.17 28.19 11.69
CA GLU A 323 -2.99 28.58 13.11
C GLU A 323 -1.77 27.85 13.74
N PRO A 324 -1.04 28.51 14.66
CA PRO A 324 0.12 27.94 15.33
C PRO A 324 -0.26 26.83 16.33
N ALA A 325 0.58 25.81 16.40
CA ALA A 325 0.32 24.58 17.16
C ALA A 325 0.26 24.80 18.69
N PRO A 326 -0.62 24.08 19.41
CA PRO A 326 -0.65 24.11 20.88
C PRO A 326 0.55 23.38 21.51
N PRO A 327 0.97 23.79 22.73
CA PRO A 327 2.11 23.19 23.41
C PRO A 327 1.85 21.72 23.79
N LYS A 328 2.87 20.87 23.58
CA LYS A 328 2.82 19.43 23.81
C LYS A 328 2.81 19.12 25.32
N PRO A 329 2.13 18.05 25.77
CA PRO A 329 2.15 17.62 27.17
C PRO A 329 3.52 17.02 27.56
N LYS A 330 4.02 17.41 28.75
CA LYS A 330 5.27 16.91 29.37
C LYS A 330 5.16 15.39 29.63
N LYS A 331 6.19 14.62 29.27
CA LYS A 331 6.29 13.17 29.56
C LYS A 331 7.06 12.97 30.87
N MET A 332 6.44 12.31 31.84
CA MET A 332 7.11 11.85 33.07
C MET A 332 8.02 10.65 32.75
N LYS A 333 9.20 10.59 33.37
CA LYS A 333 10.18 9.51 33.20
C LYS A 333 10.45 8.88 34.56
N THR A 334 10.07 7.62 34.72
CA THR A 334 10.31 6.84 35.94
C THR A 334 11.69 6.17 35.83
N ILE A 335 12.54 6.33 36.83
CA ILE A 335 13.85 5.67 36.90
C ILE A 335 13.84 4.75 38.13
N THR A 336 14.15 3.47 37.88
CA THR A 336 14.31 2.45 38.93
C THR A 336 15.79 2.21 39.16
N ARG A 337 16.23 2.17 40.42
CA ARG A 337 17.62 1.83 40.76
C ARG A 337 17.64 0.83 41.92
N GLU A 338 18.45 -0.22 41.78
CA GLU A 338 18.75 -1.17 42.86
C GLU A 338 19.87 -0.62 43.74
N ASN A 339 19.66 -0.65 45.05
CA ASN A 339 20.71 -0.36 46.02
C ASN A 339 21.42 -1.65 46.45
N ASP A 340 22.63 -1.53 47.01
CA ASP A 340 23.60 -2.61 47.30
C ASP A 340 23.12 -3.66 48.33
N ASP A 341 21.90 -3.50 48.88
CA ASP A 341 21.23 -4.44 49.77
C ASP A 341 20.15 -5.29 49.06
N GLY A 342 19.96 -5.13 47.74
CA GLY A 342 19.10 -5.98 46.91
C GLY A 342 17.60 -5.64 46.93
N GLU A 343 17.23 -4.43 47.34
CA GLU A 343 15.85 -3.92 47.23
C GLU A 343 15.75 -2.84 46.13
N GLU A 344 14.78 -2.99 45.23
CA GLU A 344 14.49 -2.05 44.13
C GLU A 344 13.68 -0.84 44.63
N GLU A 345 14.24 0.36 44.50
CA GLU A 345 13.53 1.61 44.77
C GLU A 345 13.18 2.33 43.46
N THR A 346 11.90 2.64 43.27
CA THR A 346 11.38 3.40 42.12
C THR A 346 11.12 4.85 42.56
N VAL A 347 11.80 5.80 41.91
CA VAL A 347 11.58 7.24 42.18
C VAL A 347 11.06 7.91 40.92
N GLU A 348 9.91 8.56 41.04
CA GLU A 348 9.35 9.44 40.01
C GLU A 348 9.95 10.83 40.18
N VAL A 349 10.76 11.27 39.21
CA VAL A 349 11.38 12.61 39.22
C VAL A 349 10.69 13.47 38.17
N THR A 350 10.18 14.62 38.59
CA THR A 350 9.70 15.71 37.72
C THR A 350 10.79 16.78 37.65
N ASP A 351 11.22 17.14 36.43
CA ASP A 351 12.35 18.08 36.14
C ASP A 351 12.10 19.56 36.51
N ASP A 352 11.26 19.86 37.50
CA ASP A 352 11.01 21.24 37.95
C ASP A 352 11.09 21.30 39.48
N GLU A 353 12.29 21.16 40.05
CA GLU A 353 12.59 21.57 41.43
C GLU A 353 14.11 21.61 41.66
N ALA A 354 14.77 22.55 40.99
CA ALA A 354 16.02 23.13 41.46
C ALA A 354 15.97 24.62 41.13
N GLU A 355 16.27 25.44 42.15
CA GLU A 355 16.29 26.91 42.14
C GLU A 355 14.97 27.62 42.49
N GLU A 356 14.65 27.65 43.78
CA GLU A 356 14.35 28.91 44.50
C GLU A 356 14.30 28.65 46.02
N GLU A 357 15.10 29.44 46.76
CA GLU A 357 15.15 29.67 48.22
C GLU A 357 16.46 29.25 48.93
N GLU A 358 17.51 30.08 48.79
CA GLU A 358 18.15 30.66 49.97
C GLU A 358 18.50 32.13 49.70
N ALA A 359 17.80 33.02 50.40
CA ALA A 359 18.19 34.40 50.58
C ALA A 359 18.83 34.55 51.96
N ALA A 360 20.17 34.64 52.02
CA ALA A 360 20.88 35.38 53.06
C ALA A 360 22.33 35.66 52.67
N ASP A 361 22.72 36.92 52.86
CA ASP A 361 24.06 37.50 52.89
C ASP A 361 24.81 37.75 51.58
N ALA A 362 24.70 39.03 51.18
CA ALA A 362 25.59 39.73 50.28
C ALA A 362 26.92 40.07 50.96
N ASP A 363 28.03 39.64 50.37
CA ASP A 363 29.28 40.42 50.22
C ASP A 363 30.28 39.62 49.36
N ALA A 364 30.34 39.92 48.05
CA ALA A 364 31.57 39.97 47.23
C ALA A 364 31.26 39.96 45.72
N ALA A 365 31.61 41.07 45.06
CA ALA A 365 32.18 41.22 43.73
C ALA A 365 31.75 40.29 42.56
N ASP A 366 31.02 40.90 41.62
CA ASP A 366 31.46 41.15 40.24
C ASP A 366 31.76 39.92 39.34
N GLU A 367 30.78 39.54 38.51
CA GLU A 367 30.96 39.20 37.08
C GLU A 367 29.55 39.05 36.44
N GLU A 368 29.12 40.04 35.65
CA GLU A 368 27.95 39.95 34.78
C GLU A 368 28.30 39.04 33.57
N GLU A 369 27.82 37.79 33.56
CA GLU A 369 27.76 36.98 32.33
C GLU A 369 26.51 37.34 31.52
N GLU A 370 26.72 37.86 30.30
CA GLU A 370 25.66 38.12 29.33
C GLU A 370 24.96 36.81 28.89
N PRO A 371 23.63 36.80 28.65
CA PRO A 371 22.94 35.62 28.17
C PRO A 371 23.39 35.26 26.74
N GLU A 372 23.85 34.03 26.55
CA GLU A 372 24.29 33.51 25.25
C GLU A 372 23.19 33.65 24.17
N PRO A 373 23.54 34.04 22.93
CA PRO A 373 22.58 34.15 21.84
C PRO A 373 22.12 32.76 21.39
N GLU A 374 20.80 32.58 21.24
CA GLU A 374 20.20 31.37 20.68
C GLU A 374 20.88 31.02 19.34
N PRO A 375 21.17 29.73 19.07
CA PRO A 375 21.84 29.33 17.84
C PRO A 375 20.96 29.67 16.63
N GLU A 376 21.44 30.57 15.78
CA GLU A 376 20.83 30.88 14.48
C GLU A 376 20.84 29.62 13.61
N LEU A 377 19.72 28.91 13.57
CA LEU A 377 19.49 27.79 12.65
C LEU A 377 19.82 28.23 11.23
N SER A 378 20.64 27.45 10.54
CA SER A 378 21.06 27.76 9.19
C SER A 378 19.86 27.70 8.23
N PRO A 379 19.88 28.45 7.10
CA PRO A 379 18.82 28.40 6.10
C PRO A 379 18.55 26.99 5.57
N GLU A 380 19.58 26.14 5.50
CA GLU A 380 19.47 24.75 5.06
C GLU A 380 18.72 23.88 6.08
N GLU A 381 18.96 24.05 7.38
CA GLU A 381 18.23 23.35 8.45
C GLU A 381 16.75 23.80 8.53
N LEU A 382 16.47 25.07 8.25
CA LEU A 382 15.10 25.58 8.16
C LEU A 382 14.34 24.97 6.97
N GLU A 383 14.99 24.84 5.82
CA GLU A 383 14.41 24.17 4.64
C GLU A 383 14.16 22.68 4.90
N GLU A 384 15.08 21.98 5.56
CA GLU A 384 14.91 20.58 5.93
C GLU A 384 13.75 20.39 6.90
N MET A 385 13.67 21.21 7.96
CA MET A 385 12.55 21.16 8.92
C MET A 385 11.19 21.48 8.25
N GLN A 386 11.15 22.42 7.30
CA GLN A 386 9.93 22.70 6.55
C GLN A 386 9.54 21.52 5.65
N ALA A 387 10.49 20.91 4.96
CA ALA A 387 10.25 19.74 4.13
C ALA A 387 9.75 18.54 4.96
N GLU A 388 10.30 18.32 6.15
CA GLU A 388 9.83 17.29 7.08
C GLU A 388 8.41 17.58 7.58
N HIS A 389 8.13 18.83 7.93
CA HIS A 389 6.79 19.26 8.35
C HIS A 389 5.77 19.03 7.24
N ASP A 390 6.08 19.45 6.01
CA ASP A 390 5.23 19.28 4.84
C ASP A 390 5.03 17.80 4.50
N ALA A 391 6.08 16.98 4.59
CA ALA A 391 5.98 15.54 4.41
C ALA A 391 5.07 14.90 5.47
N LYS A 392 5.16 15.35 6.72
CA LYS A 392 4.30 14.88 7.82
C LYS A 392 2.85 15.31 7.63
N MET A 393 2.62 16.56 7.23
CA MET A 393 1.28 17.07 6.93
C MET A 393 0.67 16.35 5.73
N LYS A 394 1.47 16.04 4.71
CA LYS A 394 1.04 15.24 3.56
C LYS A 394 0.67 13.81 3.97
N LYS A 395 1.46 13.15 4.82
CA LYS A 395 1.12 11.82 5.37
C LYS A 395 -0.21 11.84 6.14
N ILE A 396 -0.44 12.87 6.95
CA ILE A 396 -1.69 13.04 7.69
C ILE A 396 -2.88 13.26 6.73
N ALA A 397 -2.67 14.07 5.69
CA ALA A 397 -3.68 14.32 4.67
C ALA A 397 -4.00 13.05 3.87
N ASP A 398 -2.98 12.29 3.47
CA ASP A 398 -3.13 11.03 2.73
C ASP A 398 -3.80 9.94 3.57
N ALA A 399 -3.52 9.90 4.88
CA ALA A 399 -4.21 8.99 5.79
C ALA A 399 -5.72 9.26 5.87
N LYS A 400 -6.14 10.52 5.77
CA LYS A 400 -7.55 10.95 5.77
C LYS A 400 -8.27 10.72 4.43
N LYS A 401 -7.53 10.53 3.33
CA LYS A 401 -8.15 10.28 2.01
C LYS A 401 -8.77 8.88 1.97
N PRO A 402 -9.95 8.73 1.34
CA PRO A 402 -10.56 7.42 1.18
C PRO A 402 -9.69 6.54 0.28
N ARG A 403 -9.70 5.24 0.53
CA ARG A 403 -8.96 4.27 -0.31
C ARG A 403 -9.68 4.08 -1.62
N ALA A 404 -8.96 3.75 -2.68
CA ALA A 404 -9.53 3.58 -4.00
C ALA A 404 -9.09 2.28 -4.66
N CYS A 405 -10.00 1.70 -5.44
CA CYS A 405 -9.74 0.51 -6.24
C CYS A 405 -10.37 0.68 -7.63
N VAL A 406 -9.67 0.23 -8.66
CA VAL A 406 -10.20 0.14 -10.03
C VAL A 406 -10.60 -1.31 -10.28
N LEU A 407 -11.84 -1.51 -10.70
CA LEU A 407 -12.33 -2.80 -11.20
C LEU A 407 -12.94 -2.55 -12.58
N ARG A 408 -12.37 -3.18 -13.61
CA ARG A 408 -12.72 -2.97 -15.03
C ARG A 408 -12.55 -1.50 -15.47
N ASN A 409 -13.65 -0.87 -15.87
CA ASN A 409 -13.74 0.56 -16.22
C ASN A 409 -14.35 1.41 -15.10
N ARG A 410 -14.39 0.92 -13.86
CA ARG A 410 -15.01 1.61 -12.73
C ARG A 410 -14.05 1.84 -11.57
N VAL A 411 -14.21 2.99 -10.92
CA VAL A 411 -13.49 3.38 -9.72
C VAL A 411 -14.40 3.29 -8.50
N TYR A 412 -13.91 2.60 -7.48
CA TYR A 412 -14.58 2.38 -6.19
C TYR A 412 -13.78 3.08 -5.09
N PHE A 413 -14.47 3.67 -4.13
CA PHE A 413 -13.88 4.32 -2.96
C PHE A 413 -14.32 3.59 -1.69
N PHE A 414 -13.44 3.56 -0.69
CA PHE A 414 -13.64 2.86 0.57
C PHE A 414 -13.24 3.76 1.74
N ASP A 415 -13.99 3.65 2.83
CA ASP A 415 -13.74 4.46 4.03
C ASP A 415 -12.56 3.91 4.83
N THR A 416 -12.37 2.59 4.86
CA THR A 416 -11.36 1.91 5.68
C THR A 416 -10.56 0.86 4.90
N ASP A 417 -9.35 0.54 5.38
CA ASP A 417 -8.53 -0.54 4.82
C ASP A 417 -9.22 -1.91 4.98
N ALA A 418 -9.95 -2.13 6.08
CA ALA A 418 -10.72 -3.36 6.30
C ALA A 418 -11.83 -3.58 5.25
N THR A 419 -12.55 -2.52 4.88
CA THR A 419 -13.58 -2.57 3.84
C THR A 419 -13.00 -2.80 2.45
N LEU A 420 -11.84 -2.21 2.16
CA LEU A 420 -11.10 -2.48 0.92
C LEU A 420 -10.68 -3.96 0.85
N LEU A 421 -10.09 -4.50 1.92
CA LEU A 421 -9.68 -5.90 1.96
C LEU A 421 -10.86 -6.85 1.75
N THR A 422 -11.99 -6.58 2.42
CA THR A 422 -13.22 -7.37 2.23
C THR A 422 -13.71 -7.33 0.79
N PHE A 423 -13.60 -6.17 0.12
CA PHE A 423 -13.94 -6.04 -1.29
C PHE A 423 -13.00 -6.88 -2.17
N LEU A 424 -11.71 -6.87 -1.90
CA LEU A 424 -10.71 -7.62 -2.67
C LEU A 424 -10.86 -9.14 -2.50
N THR A 425 -11.19 -9.62 -1.29
CA THR A 425 -11.26 -11.06 -0.99
C THR A 425 -12.59 -11.68 -1.36
N GLU A 426 -13.71 -11.02 -1.04
CA GLU A 426 -15.05 -11.63 -1.08
C GLU A 426 -16.01 -10.90 -2.03
N GLY A 427 -15.86 -9.58 -2.18
CA GLY A 427 -16.91 -8.73 -2.73
C GLY A 427 -16.77 -8.35 -4.21
N ALA A 428 -15.59 -8.41 -4.81
CA ALA A 428 -15.35 -7.82 -6.13
C ALA A 428 -16.30 -8.32 -7.23
N LEU A 429 -16.65 -9.61 -7.20
CA LEU A 429 -17.55 -10.24 -8.17
C LEU A 429 -19.01 -9.78 -8.05
N ASP A 430 -19.46 -9.47 -6.84
CA ASP A 430 -20.83 -8.99 -6.61
C ASP A 430 -21.09 -7.61 -7.27
N TYR A 431 -20.01 -6.89 -7.57
CA TYR A 431 -20.04 -5.56 -8.17
C TYR A 431 -19.62 -5.56 -9.65
N TRP A 432 -19.52 -6.74 -10.26
CA TRP A 432 -19.00 -6.94 -11.61
C TRP A 432 -19.88 -6.28 -12.69
N ASP A 433 -21.19 -6.49 -12.60
CA ASP A 433 -22.18 -5.93 -13.50
C ASP A 433 -23.00 -4.86 -12.77
N GLN A 434 -22.68 -3.61 -13.06
CA GLN A 434 -23.40 -2.46 -12.51
C GLN A 434 -24.03 -1.62 -13.61
N PRO A 435 -25.20 -1.02 -13.37
CA PRO A 435 -25.73 0.01 -14.25
C PRO A 435 -24.80 1.24 -14.26
N PRO A 436 -24.87 2.10 -15.28
CA PRO A 436 -24.14 3.37 -15.26
C PRO A 436 -24.50 4.16 -13.99
N PRO A 437 -23.56 4.93 -13.41
CA PRO A 437 -23.86 5.72 -12.23
C PRO A 437 -25.04 6.65 -12.53
N PRO A 438 -26.02 6.76 -11.61
CA PRO A 438 -27.13 7.68 -11.81
C PRO A 438 -26.61 9.12 -11.96
N PRO A 439 -27.36 10.05 -12.58
CA PRO A 439 -26.98 11.45 -12.66
C PRO A 439 -26.83 12.07 -11.25
N TYR A 440 -25.88 12.98 -11.08
CA TYR A 440 -25.60 13.62 -9.79
C TYR A 440 -26.74 14.54 -9.37
N ALA A 441 -27.49 14.14 -8.33
CA ALA A 441 -28.44 15.01 -7.64
C ALA A 441 -28.01 15.11 -6.17
N PRO A 442 -27.72 16.32 -5.66
CA PRO A 442 -27.45 16.49 -4.23
C PRO A 442 -28.68 16.12 -3.43
N SER A 443 -28.54 15.26 -2.41
CA SER A 443 -29.67 14.90 -1.55
C SER A 443 -30.03 16.10 -0.67
N VAL A 444 -31.20 16.68 -0.90
CA VAL A 444 -31.76 17.74 -0.07
C VAL A 444 -32.90 17.16 0.75
N VAL A 445 -32.77 17.19 2.07
CA VAL A 445 -33.76 16.69 3.03
C VAL A 445 -34.29 17.87 3.84
N ALA A 446 -35.62 18.04 3.88
CA ALA A 446 -36.26 19.01 4.76
C ALA A 446 -36.65 18.34 6.07
N VAL A 447 -36.32 18.96 7.20
CA VAL A 447 -36.69 18.53 8.54
C VAL A 447 -37.59 19.60 9.16
N VAL A 448 -38.81 19.22 9.48
CA VAL A 448 -39.77 20.06 10.21
C VAL A 448 -39.66 19.68 11.68
N ASP A 449 -39.14 20.60 12.48
CA ASP A 449 -38.87 20.46 13.90
C ASP A 449 -39.50 21.66 14.63
N GLU A 450 -40.70 21.47 15.17
CA GLU A 450 -41.44 22.51 15.88
C GLU A 450 -40.79 22.90 17.22
N GLU A 451 -39.94 22.02 17.77
CA GLU A 451 -39.23 22.23 19.05
C GLU A 451 -37.80 22.75 18.86
N ALA A 452 -37.38 23.00 17.61
CA ALA A 452 -36.07 23.54 17.31
C ALA A 452 -35.87 24.87 18.08
N PRO A 453 -34.79 25.01 18.86
CA PRO A 453 -34.60 26.18 19.72
C PRO A 453 -34.50 27.45 18.88
N THR A 454 -35.59 28.20 18.81
CA THR A 454 -35.65 29.53 18.23
C THR A 454 -34.95 30.51 19.16
N GLY A 455 -33.63 30.59 19.00
CA GLY A 455 -32.77 31.71 19.38
C GLY A 455 -33.17 32.57 20.58
N ALA A 456 -32.88 32.09 21.79
CA ALA A 456 -32.37 32.89 22.92
C ALA A 456 -31.99 31.93 24.05
N ALA A 457 -30.75 31.43 24.08
CA ALA A 457 -30.23 30.68 25.22
C ALA A 457 -29.28 31.58 26.02
N THR A 458 -29.69 31.93 27.24
CA THR A 458 -28.95 32.63 28.29
C THR A 458 -27.95 31.70 28.99
N GLY A 459 -27.09 31.01 28.23
CA GLY A 459 -26.11 30.06 28.77
C GLY A 459 -25.04 29.64 27.74
N GLU A 460 -23.90 29.17 28.24
CA GLU A 460 -22.67 28.89 27.48
C GLU A 460 -22.78 27.77 26.42
N THR A 461 -23.85 26.99 26.41
CA THR A 461 -24.07 25.90 25.44
C THR A 461 -25.47 25.99 24.81
N ARG A 462 -25.55 26.14 23.49
CA ARG A 462 -26.82 26.10 22.75
C ARG A 462 -27.25 24.65 22.53
N PRO A 463 -28.46 24.23 22.94
CA PRO A 463 -28.97 22.90 22.59
C PRO A 463 -29.05 22.78 21.06
N ARG A 464 -28.54 21.67 20.51
CA ARG A 464 -28.59 21.38 19.07
C ARG A 464 -29.89 20.63 18.77
N GLY A 465 -30.61 21.05 17.73
CA GLY A 465 -31.84 20.37 17.29
C GLY A 465 -31.56 19.07 16.54
N MET A 466 -32.59 18.23 16.36
CA MET A 466 -32.46 16.93 15.69
C MET A 466 -31.98 17.06 14.25
N ALA A 467 -32.41 18.10 13.53
CA ALA A 467 -31.92 18.42 12.19
C ALA A 467 -30.40 18.57 12.14
N HIS A 468 -29.77 19.07 13.21
CA HIS A 468 -28.33 19.23 13.31
C HIS A 468 -27.61 17.89 13.53
N HIS A 469 -28.21 16.98 14.28
CA HIS A 469 -27.69 15.62 14.46
C HIS A 469 -27.85 14.80 13.16
N ILE A 470 -28.96 14.97 12.44
CA ILE A 470 -29.19 14.33 11.14
C ILE A 470 -28.14 14.82 10.13
N ALA A 471 -27.92 16.13 10.03
CA ALA A 471 -26.90 16.70 9.15
C ALA A 471 -25.49 16.15 9.46
N HIS A 472 -25.14 16.04 10.75
CA HIS A 472 -23.87 15.48 11.18
C HIS A 472 -23.68 14.03 10.74
N ASN A 473 -24.67 13.16 10.98
CA ASN A 473 -24.59 11.75 10.62
C ASN A 473 -24.63 11.52 9.10
N MET A 474 -25.28 12.42 8.35
CA MET A 474 -25.31 12.37 6.88
C MET A 474 -24.07 13.01 6.23
N GLY A 475 -23.21 13.70 6.99
CA GLY A 475 -22.15 14.55 6.42
C GLY A 475 -22.67 15.71 5.57
N ALA A 476 -23.96 16.05 5.68
CA ALA A 476 -24.64 17.05 4.88
C ALA A 476 -24.56 18.45 5.51
N VAL A 477 -24.73 19.49 4.70
CA VAL A 477 -24.71 20.88 5.18
C VAL A 477 -26.01 21.18 5.91
N TYR A 478 -25.92 21.54 7.20
CA TYR A 478 -27.07 22.03 7.96
C TYR A 478 -27.39 23.47 7.57
N LEU A 479 -28.62 23.69 7.08
CA LEU A 479 -29.11 25.01 6.69
C LEU A 479 -30.37 25.37 7.51
N ASP A 480 -30.30 26.50 8.21
CA ASP A 480 -31.48 27.18 8.75
C ASP A 480 -31.60 28.57 8.13
N ALA A 481 -32.73 29.24 8.34
CA ALA A 481 -32.95 30.57 7.78
C ALA A 481 -31.87 31.57 8.22
N ALA A 482 -31.39 31.48 9.47
CA ALA A 482 -30.38 32.37 10.01
C ALA A 482 -28.99 32.17 9.36
N LYS A 483 -28.56 30.93 9.15
CA LYS A 483 -27.31 30.54 8.50
C LYS A 483 -27.32 30.90 7.03
N VAL A 484 -28.43 30.67 6.33
CA VAL A 484 -28.59 31.09 4.92
C VAL A 484 -28.44 32.62 4.80
N LEU A 485 -29.03 33.39 5.72
CA LEU A 485 -28.91 34.86 5.72
C LEU A 485 -27.51 35.34 6.12
N LYS A 486 -26.88 34.72 7.12
CA LYS A 486 -25.48 35.01 7.49
C LYS A 486 -24.53 34.72 6.33
N TRP A 487 -24.72 33.60 5.63
CA TRP A 487 -23.97 33.27 4.43
C TRP A 487 -24.18 34.30 3.32
N ALA A 488 -25.43 34.69 3.06
CA ALA A 488 -25.76 35.72 2.07
C ALA A 488 -25.09 37.07 2.41
N ALA A 489 -25.08 37.46 3.68
CA ALA A 489 -24.45 38.68 4.17
C ALA A 489 -22.90 38.67 4.07
N ARG A 490 -22.28 37.49 4.18
CA ARG A 490 -20.83 37.30 4.04
C ARG A 490 -20.38 37.11 2.60
N SER A 491 -21.27 36.71 1.69
CA SER A 491 -20.94 36.34 0.32
C SER A 491 -20.51 37.55 -0.53
N PRO A 492 -19.23 37.66 -0.96
CA PRO A 492 -18.78 38.79 -1.77
C PRO A 492 -19.30 38.73 -3.22
N LYS A 493 -19.64 37.53 -3.70
CA LYS A 493 -20.04 37.28 -5.10
C LYS A 493 -21.48 37.73 -5.44
N LEU A 494 -22.31 38.03 -4.44
CA LEU A 494 -23.73 38.37 -4.60
C LEU A 494 -24.05 39.72 -3.92
N PRO A 495 -23.65 40.86 -4.51
CA PRO A 495 -23.71 42.16 -3.83
C PRO A 495 -25.13 42.65 -3.52
N THR A 496 -26.11 42.34 -4.38
CA THR A 496 -27.52 42.70 -4.17
C THR A 496 -28.13 41.93 -3.00
N LEU A 497 -28.02 40.60 -3.04
CA LEU A 497 -28.49 39.70 -1.99
C LEU A 497 -27.81 40.01 -0.64
N ARG A 498 -26.51 40.30 -0.67
CA ARG A 498 -25.73 40.71 0.51
C ARG A 498 -26.27 41.97 1.16
N ARG A 499 -26.53 43.02 0.36
CA ARG A 499 -27.03 44.30 0.87
C ARG A 499 -28.41 44.14 1.50
N GLU A 500 -29.30 43.41 0.85
CA GLU A 500 -30.64 43.14 1.36
C GLU A 500 -30.59 42.30 2.63
N ALA A 501 -29.80 41.22 2.65
CA ALA A 501 -29.62 40.40 3.85
C ALA A 501 -29.07 41.22 5.03
N LEU A 502 -28.07 42.08 4.81
CA LEU A 502 -27.53 42.96 5.85
C LEU A 502 -28.57 43.95 6.36
N GLN A 503 -29.39 44.54 5.48
CA GLN A 503 -30.45 45.46 5.88
C GLN A 503 -31.48 44.78 6.80
N PHE A 504 -31.91 43.55 6.49
CA PHE A 504 -32.86 42.81 7.33
C PHE A 504 -32.23 42.31 8.64
N ILE A 505 -30.96 41.90 8.61
CA ILE A 505 -30.24 41.50 9.82
C ILE A 505 -30.08 42.69 10.78
N LEU A 506 -29.76 43.89 10.27
CA LEU A 506 -29.55 45.09 11.08
C LEU A 506 -30.87 45.70 11.59
N SER A 507 -31.94 45.65 10.80
CA SER A 507 -33.27 46.15 11.19
C SER A 507 -34.00 45.23 12.17
N GLY A 508 -33.65 43.93 12.20
CA GLY A 508 -34.34 42.93 13.02
C GLY A 508 -35.76 42.63 12.53
N GLU A 509 -36.13 43.09 11.33
CA GLU A 509 -37.45 42.87 10.74
C GLU A 509 -37.61 41.44 10.20
N ARG A 510 -38.88 41.04 9.98
CA ARG A 510 -39.20 39.74 9.41
C ARG A 510 -38.69 39.67 7.96
N VAL A 511 -37.88 38.66 7.69
CA VAL A 511 -37.25 38.43 6.38
C VAL A 511 -38.31 38.09 5.33
N PRO A 512 -38.31 38.76 4.15
CA PRO A 512 -39.21 38.44 3.04
C PRO A 512 -38.95 37.04 2.47
N ASP A 513 -40.03 36.34 2.08
CA ASP A 513 -39.97 35.00 1.49
C ASP A 513 -39.15 34.97 0.18
N GLU A 514 -39.23 36.03 -0.63
CA GLU A 514 -38.49 36.17 -1.89
C GLU A 514 -36.97 36.26 -1.70
N LEU A 515 -36.53 36.99 -0.67
CA LEU A 515 -35.12 37.11 -0.32
C LEU A 515 -34.58 35.78 0.20
N LEU A 516 -35.32 35.13 1.11
CA LEU A 516 -34.90 33.86 1.70
C LEU A 516 -34.83 32.74 0.66
N THR A 517 -35.81 32.66 -0.26
CA THR A 517 -35.83 31.67 -1.34
C THR A 517 -34.70 31.89 -2.33
N SER A 518 -34.46 33.13 -2.73
CA SER A 518 -33.33 33.48 -3.61
C SER A 518 -31.99 33.14 -2.96
N ALA A 519 -31.82 33.47 -1.67
CA ALA A 519 -30.61 33.14 -0.92
C ALA A 519 -30.43 31.62 -0.77
N LEU A 520 -31.51 30.89 -0.47
CA LEU A 520 -31.50 29.44 -0.32
C LEU A 520 -31.17 28.75 -1.65
N ALA A 521 -31.79 29.16 -2.76
CA ALA A 521 -31.49 28.63 -4.08
C ALA A 521 -30.00 28.84 -4.44
N CYS A 522 -29.45 30.03 -4.19
CA CYS A 522 -28.02 30.29 -4.41
C CYS A 522 -27.14 29.42 -3.50
N ARG A 523 -27.52 29.22 -2.24
CA ARG A 523 -26.75 28.40 -1.29
C ARG A 523 -26.72 26.92 -1.71
N LEU A 524 -27.84 26.40 -2.18
CA LEU A 524 -27.95 25.00 -2.63
C LEU A 524 -27.12 24.70 -3.89
N LEU A 525 -26.82 25.72 -4.69
CA LEU A 525 -25.95 25.64 -5.87
C LEU A 525 -24.44 25.81 -5.54
N CYS A 526 -24.08 26.06 -4.28
CA CYS A 526 -22.67 26.16 -3.89
C CYS A 526 -21.98 24.79 -3.94
N ALA A 527 -20.68 24.76 -4.25
CA ALA A 527 -19.94 23.51 -4.51
C ALA A 527 -19.94 22.53 -3.33
N ASP A 528 -19.95 23.03 -2.10
CA ASP A 528 -19.98 22.23 -0.87
C ASP A 528 -21.34 21.55 -0.65
N VAL A 529 -22.45 22.28 -0.85
CA VAL A 529 -23.82 21.72 -0.79
C VAL A 529 -24.09 20.82 -1.99
N CYS A 530 -23.58 21.26 -3.15
CA CYS A 530 -23.20 20.48 -4.32
C CYS A 530 -22.78 19.08 -3.90
N ALA A 531 -21.59 18.98 -3.31
CA ALA A 531 -20.90 17.73 -3.02
C ALA A 531 -21.52 16.90 -1.88
N ARG A 532 -22.01 17.55 -0.82
CA ARG A 532 -22.40 16.90 0.45
C ARG A 532 -23.91 16.74 0.63
N GLY A 533 -24.72 17.43 -0.17
CA GLY A 533 -26.15 17.57 0.09
C GLY A 533 -26.45 18.56 1.23
N ALA A 534 -27.74 18.73 1.52
CA ALA A 534 -28.21 19.69 2.52
C ALA A 534 -29.36 19.13 3.37
N VAL A 535 -29.36 19.51 4.64
CA VAL A 535 -30.48 19.30 5.57
C VAL A 535 -31.06 20.66 5.92
N LEU A 536 -32.29 20.90 5.47
CA LEU A 536 -33.02 22.14 5.69
C LEU A 536 -33.82 22.05 6.99
N CYS A 537 -33.53 22.92 7.95
CA CYS A 537 -34.25 22.99 9.21
C CYS A 537 -35.40 23.99 9.09
N ASN A 538 -36.65 23.52 9.18
CA ASN A 538 -37.87 24.31 9.07
C ASN A 538 -37.90 25.18 7.81
N LEU A 539 -37.50 24.62 6.67
CA LEU A 539 -37.58 25.23 5.34
C LEU A 539 -37.92 24.15 4.30
N PRO A 540 -38.75 24.46 3.28
CA PRO A 540 -39.58 25.67 3.16
C PRO A 540 -40.71 25.73 4.22
N ARG A 541 -41.14 26.93 4.61
CA ARG A 541 -42.22 27.18 5.60
C ARG A 541 -43.56 27.53 4.97
N THR A 542 -43.55 28.08 3.77
CA THR A 542 -44.74 28.56 3.07
C THR A 542 -44.79 27.94 1.68
N ASP A 543 -46.00 27.76 1.13
CA ASP A 543 -46.20 27.22 -0.22
C ASP A 543 -45.46 28.06 -1.27
N LYS A 544 -45.45 29.38 -1.08
CA LYS A 544 -44.67 30.31 -1.92
C LYS A 544 -43.18 30.00 -1.92
N GLN A 545 -42.62 29.63 -0.76
CA GLN A 545 -41.21 29.24 -0.69
C GLN A 545 -40.94 27.92 -1.40
N PHE A 546 -41.88 26.96 -1.31
CA PHE A 546 -41.78 25.68 -2.01
C PHE A 546 -41.89 25.86 -3.53
N ASP A 547 -42.87 26.62 -4.01
CA ASP A 547 -43.05 26.93 -5.43
C ASP A 547 -41.83 27.66 -6.01
N ALA A 548 -41.24 28.59 -5.24
CA ALA A 548 -40.01 29.28 -5.63
C ALA A 548 -38.80 28.33 -5.71
N LEU A 549 -38.70 27.33 -4.83
CA LEU A 549 -37.64 26.30 -4.92
C LEU A 549 -37.81 25.42 -6.16
N LEU A 550 -39.04 25.02 -6.47
CA LEU A 550 -39.35 24.25 -7.68
C LEU A 550 -39.04 25.05 -8.96
N ALA A 551 -39.39 26.34 -8.99
CA ALA A 551 -39.06 27.23 -10.11
C ALA A 551 -37.54 27.34 -10.34
N ASN A 552 -36.76 27.28 -9.26
CA ASN A 552 -35.30 27.26 -9.30
C ASN A 552 -34.68 25.87 -9.51
N ARG A 553 -35.49 24.85 -9.87
CA ARG A 553 -35.08 23.46 -10.12
C ARG A 553 -34.41 22.77 -8.93
N VAL A 554 -34.76 23.19 -7.71
CA VAL A 554 -34.32 22.51 -6.49
C VAL A 554 -35.34 21.44 -6.13
N SER A 555 -34.93 20.17 -6.12
CA SER A 555 -35.79 19.04 -5.72
C SER A 555 -35.51 18.59 -4.29
N LEU A 556 -36.53 18.64 -3.43
CA LEU A 556 -36.49 18.01 -2.10
C LEU A 556 -36.70 16.50 -2.26
N HIS A 557 -35.78 15.71 -1.72
CA HIS A 557 -35.79 14.26 -1.86
C HIS A 557 -36.66 13.59 -0.77
N LYS A 558 -36.63 14.16 0.44
CA LYS A 558 -37.41 13.66 1.59
C LYS A 558 -37.81 14.82 2.49
N VAL A 559 -38.97 14.69 3.12
CA VAL A 559 -39.45 15.57 4.19
C VAL A 559 -39.62 14.71 5.44
N LEU A 560 -38.91 15.07 6.51
CA LEU A 560 -38.97 14.44 7.82
C LEU A 560 -39.75 15.36 8.76
N VAL A 561 -40.86 14.88 9.29
CA VAL A 561 -41.66 15.62 10.27
C VAL A 561 -41.41 15.01 11.64
N LEU A 562 -40.82 15.79 12.54
CA LEU A 562 -40.59 15.39 13.92
C LEU A 562 -41.81 15.79 14.75
N PRO A 563 -42.56 14.84 15.34
CA PRO A 563 -43.69 15.18 16.17
C PRO A 563 -43.21 15.86 17.46
N PRO A 564 -43.97 16.81 18.01
CA PRO A 564 -43.63 17.44 19.28
C PRO A 564 -43.57 16.39 20.41
N SER A 565 -42.60 16.55 21.31
CA SER A 565 -42.40 15.79 22.54
C SER A 565 -43.53 16.04 23.55
N ASP A 566 -44.04 17.28 23.62
CA ASP A 566 -45.12 17.64 24.55
C ASP A 566 -46.48 17.05 24.15
N ALA A 567 -47.08 16.26 25.04
CA ALA A 567 -48.39 15.63 24.87
C ALA A 567 -49.52 16.64 24.63
N ALA A 568 -49.42 17.86 25.18
CA ALA A 568 -50.42 18.91 24.99
C ALA A 568 -50.36 19.56 23.60
N VAL A 569 -49.16 19.66 23.02
CA VAL A 569 -48.94 20.14 21.65
C VAL A 569 -49.32 19.06 20.65
N ARG A 570 -48.95 17.80 20.94
CA ARG A 570 -49.32 16.61 20.15
C ARG A 570 -50.84 16.42 20.04
N ALA A 571 -51.60 16.75 21.09
CA ALA A 571 -53.07 16.72 21.08
C ALA A 571 -53.73 17.85 20.26
N LYS A 572 -53.02 18.97 20.04
CA LYS A 572 -53.47 20.09 19.19
C LYS A 572 -53.01 19.97 17.74
N TRP A 573 -52.08 19.07 17.46
CA TRP A 573 -51.49 18.88 16.15
C TRP A 573 -52.51 18.22 15.20
N GLN A 574 -53.14 19.03 14.34
CA GLN A 574 -54.01 18.58 13.23
C GLN A 574 -53.21 18.50 11.91
N GLY A 575 -51.99 17.95 11.96
CA GLY A 575 -51.20 17.73 10.75
C GLY A 575 -51.86 16.69 9.83
N PRO A 576 -51.73 16.81 8.50
CA PRO A 576 -52.28 15.82 7.57
C PRO A 576 -51.67 14.44 7.88
N PRO A 577 -52.43 13.34 7.68
CA PRO A 577 -51.97 12.00 8.00
C PRO A 577 -50.65 11.72 7.29
N LEU A 578 -49.69 11.21 8.06
CA LEU A 578 -48.48 10.55 7.59
C LEU A 578 -48.87 9.50 6.54
N VAL A 579 -48.86 9.89 5.27
CA VAL A 579 -48.57 9.13 4.04
C VAL A 579 -49.05 10.04 2.90
N ALA A 580 -48.16 10.92 2.45
CA ALA A 580 -48.13 11.31 1.05
C ALA A 580 -46.76 10.88 0.55
N THR A 581 -46.70 9.64 0.06
CA THR A 581 -45.72 9.23 -0.94
C THR A 581 -45.65 10.30 -2.03
N LEU A 582 -44.50 10.95 -2.14
CA LEU A 582 -44.03 11.64 -3.34
C LEU A 582 -43.17 10.66 -4.15
#